data_AF-J9H1W8-F1
#
_entry.id   AF-J9H1W8-F1
#
_cell.length_a   1.000
_cell.length_b   1.000
_cell.length_c   1.000
_cell.angle_alpha   90.00
_cell.angle_beta   90.00
_cell.angle_gamma   90.00
#
_symmetry.space_group_name_H-M   'P 1'
#
loop_
_entity.id
_entity.type
_entity.pdbx_description
1 polymer ?
#
loop_
_entity_poly.entity_id
_entity_poly.type
_entity_poly.pdbx_seq_one_letter_code
_entity_poly.pdbx_strand_id
1 'polypeptide(L)'
;MGTVPEWVGHRQIFGTQRYIDVRASFAADFETLNRQISPIQADSRRTLVVLSTADEVLPWQQAAAAFRQARQLILPGEDHRISGFERIVPRILDFCLNEEEFGVF
;
A
#
# COMPACT_ATOMS: atom_id res chain seq x y z
N MET A 1 -4.00 -14.80 8.59
CA MET A 1 -4.40 -13.44 9.00
C MET A 1 -4.40 -13.43 10.52
N GLY A 2 -3.32 -12.92 11.13
CA GLY A 2 -3.14 -12.94 12.59
C GLY A 2 -4.14 -12.04 13.28
N THR A 3 -4.58 -12.40 14.49
CA THR A 3 -5.49 -11.55 15.28
C THR A 3 -4.69 -10.48 16.00
N VAL A 4 -5.28 -9.31 16.27
CA VAL A 4 -4.63 -8.20 17.01
C VAL A 4 -3.89 -8.65 18.28
N PRO A 5 -4.38 -9.61 19.10
CA PRO A 5 -3.66 -10.12 20.27
C PRO A 5 -2.26 -10.66 19.98
N GLU A 6 -2.01 -11.22 18.79
CA GLU A 6 -0.73 -11.84 18.42
C GLU A 6 0.41 -10.81 18.29
N TRP A 7 0.07 -9.55 18.00
CA TRP A 7 1.02 -8.49 17.65
C TRP A 7 1.21 -7.45 18.76
N VAL A 8 0.50 -7.59 19.88
CA VAL A 8 0.62 -6.73 21.08
C VAL A 8 1.91 -7.04 21.84
N GLY A 9 2.45 -6.03 22.55
CA GLY A 9 3.65 -6.13 23.39
C GLY A 9 4.87 -5.40 22.81
N HIS A 10 6.03 -5.62 23.42
CA HIS A 10 7.30 -5.03 22.99
C HIS A 10 7.86 -5.81 21.79
N ARG A 11 7.95 -5.16 20.63
CA ARG A 11 8.32 -5.78 19.35
C ARG A 11 9.51 -5.09 18.74
N GLN A 12 10.46 -5.88 18.22
CA GLN A 12 11.53 -5.35 17.40
C GLN A 12 10.98 -4.99 16.02
N ILE A 13 11.33 -3.81 15.50
CA ILE A 13 10.98 -3.41 14.14
C ILE A 13 11.82 -4.26 13.18
N PHE A 14 11.16 -4.96 12.25
CA PHE A 14 11.80 -5.81 11.25
C PHE A 14 12.96 -5.09 10.55
N GLY A 15 14.12 -5.76 10.47
CA GLY A 15 15.32 -5.21 9.82
C GLY A 15 16.08 -4.16 10.64
N THR A 16 15.76 -3.94 11.91
CA THR A 16 16.44 -2.95 12.77
C THR A 16 16.70 -3.48 14.19
N GLN A 17 17.50 -2.80 15.00
CA GLN A 17 17.65 -3.08 16.44
C GLN A 17 16.67 -2.25 17.33
N ARG A 18 15.72 -1.54 16.71
CA ARG A 18 14.78 -0.68 17.42
C ARG A 18 13.57 -1.48 17.86
N TYR A 19 12.95 -1.04 18.95
CA TYR A 19 11.75 -1.66 19.50
C TYR A 19 10.58 -0.67 19.55
N ILE A 20 9.37 -1.20 19.48
CA ILE A 20 8.10 -0.49 19.63
C ILE A 20 7.21 -1.24 20.62
N ASP A 21 6.45 -0.51 21.43
CA ASP A 21 5.39 -1.10 22.25
C ASP A 21 4.06 -1.03 21.49
N VAL A 22 3.54 -2.17 21.06
CA VAL A 22 2.24 -2.26 20.39
C VAL A 22 1.17 -2.51 21.45
N ARG A 23 0.37 -1.50 21.78
CA ARG A 23 -0.73 -1.64 22.75
C ARG A 23 -2.01 -2.05 22.03
N ALA A 24 -2.81 -2.92 22.65
CA ALA A 24 -4.13 -3.28 22.10
C ALA A 24 -5.04 -2.05 21.90
N SER A 25 -4.88 -1.02 22.73
CA SER A 25 -5.59 0.26 22.60
C SER A 25 -5.30 0.99 21.30
N PHE A 26 -4.13 0.80 20.70
CA PHE A 26 -3.79 1.45 19.43
C PHE A 26 -4.69 1.00 18.28
N ALA A 27 -5.23 -0.22 18.32
CA ALA A 27 -6.20 -0.67 17.32
C ALA A 27 -7.45 0.24 17.32
N ALA A 28 -7.97 0.57 18.51
CA ALA A 28 -9.11 1.48 18.66
C ALA A 28 -8.76 2.92 18.21
N ASP A 29 -7.53 3.37 18.48
CA ASP A 29 -7.04 4.67 18.01
C ASP A 29 -6.98 4.72 16.47
N PHE A 30 -6.44 3.68 15.82
CA PHE A 30 -6.38 3.57 14.36
C PHE A 30 -7.78 3.47 13.74
N GLU A 31 -8.70 2.71 14.33
CA GLU A 31 -10.08 2.67 13.86
C GLU A 31 -10.78 4.02 13.99
N THR A 32 -10.52 4.76 15.07
CA THR A 32 -11.05 6.11 15.27
C THR A 32 -10.49 7.06 14.23
N LEU A 33 -9.18 7.03 13.99
CA LEU A 33 -8.53 7.82 12.96
C LEU A 33 -9.07 7.51 11.56
N ASN A 34 -9.26 6.23 11.23
CA ASN A 34 -9.81 5.79 9.94
C ASN A 34 -11.26 6.24 9.71
N ARG A 35 -12.04 6.43 10.79
CA ARG A 35 -13.38 7.04 10.69
C ARG A 35 -13.34 8.55 10.50
N GLN A 36 -12.31 9.22 11.03
CA GLN A 36 -12.16 10.67 10.98
C GLN A 36 -11.53 11.15 9.68
N ILE A 37 -10.69 10.33 9.06
CA ILE A 37 -9.89 10.67 7.89
C ILE A 37 -10.12 9.62 6.83
N SER A 38 -10.62 10.04 5.66
CA SER A 38 -10.58 9.17 4.48
C SER A 38 -9.11 8.94 4.10
N PRO A 39 -8.63 7.70 4.00
CA PRO A 39 -7.27 7.43 3.53
C PRO A 39 -7.07 7.83 2.06
N ILE A 40 -8.17 8.08 1.33
CA ILE A 40 -8.17 8.46 -0.08
C ILE A 40 -8.68 9.89 -0.18
N GLN A 41 -7.74 10.84 -0.13
CA GLN A 41 -7.98 12.26 -0.44
C GLN A 41 -7.32 12.70 -1.76
N ALA A 42 -6.69 11.77 -2.48
CA ALA A 42 -5.94 12.10 -3.69
C ALA A 42 -6.89 12.29 -4.89
N ASP A 43 -6.68 13.35 -5.69
CA ASP A 43 -7.33 13.48 -7.00
C ASP A 43 -6.96 12.25 -7.82
N SER A 44 -7.95 11.43 -8.17
CA SER A 44 -7.73 10.16 -8.83
C SER A 44 -7.04 10.32 -10.18
N ARG A 45 -7.18 11.47 -10.84
CA ARG A 45 -6.48 11.81 -12.10
C ARG A 45 -4.99 12.06 -11.90
N ARG A 46 -4.60 12.47 -10.69
CA ARG A 46 -3.20 12.73 -10.29
C ARG A 46 -2.63 11.61 -9.42
N THR A 47 -3.27 10.43 -9.42
CA THR A 47 -2.86 9.28 -8.63
C THR A 47 -2.57 8.09 -9.52
N LEU A 48 -1.37 7.53 -9.37
CA LEU A 48 -0.99 6.20 -9.87
C LEU A 48 -0.83 5.26 -8.68
N VAL A 49 -1.48 4.10 -8.75
CA VAL A 49 -1.38 3.05 -7.73
C VAL A 49 -0.67 1.85 -8.33
N VAL A 50 0.40 1.43 -7.67
CA VAL A 50 1.17 0.25 -8.07
C VAL A 50 0.91 -0.86 -7.06
N LEU A 51 0.46 -2.02 -7.55
CA LEU A 51 0.00 -3.13 -6.71
C LEU A 51 0.66 -4.43 -7.15
N SER A 52 1.23 -5.17 -6.21
CA SER A 52 1.80 -6.48 -6.47
C SER A 52 0.81 -7.59 -6.15
N THR A 53 0.62 -8.56 -7.05
CA THR A 53 -0.37 -9.62 -6.83
C THR A 53 0.09 -10.68 -5.83
N ALA A 54 1.38 -10.78 -5.55
CA ALA A 54 1.96 -11.68 -4.55
C ALA A 54 2.47 -10.93 -3.31
N ASP A 55 1.91 -9.73 -3.04
CA ASP A 55 2.11 -9.00 -1.79
C ASP A 55 1.70 -9.87 -0.60
N GLU A 56 2.68 -10.20 0.24
CA GLU A 56 2.55 -11.07 1.40
C GLU A 56 2.07 -10.33 2.66
N VAL A 57 2.01 -9.00 2.61
CA VAL A 57 1.67 -8.13 3.74
C VAL A 57 0.26 -7.57 3.59
N LEU A 58 -0.06 -7.06 2.41
CA LEU A 58 -1.29 -6.33 2.12
C LEU A 58 -2.13 -7.01 1.03
N PRO A 59 -3.46 -7.16 1.23
CA PRO A 59 -4.34 -7.71 0.22
C PRO A 59 -4.56 -6.71 -0.92
N TRP A 60 -3.85 -6.91 -2.04
CA TRP A 60 -3.85 -5.99 -3.18
C TRP A 60 -5.24 -5.71 -3.75
N GLN A 61 -6.19 -6.65 -3.69
CA GLN A 61 -7.55 -6.46 -4.20
C GLN A 61 -8.29 -5.34 -3.45
N GLN A 62 -8.02 -5.17 -2.15
CA GLN A 62 -8.64 -4.10 -1.36
C GLN A 62 -8.17 -2.73 -1.83
N ALA A 63 -6.87 -2.58 -2.09
CA ALA A 63 -6.32 -1.35 -2.66
C ALA A 63 -6.83 -1.11 -4.08
N ALA A 64 -6.88 -2.14 -4.93
CA ALA A 64 -7.41 -2.04 -6.29
C ALA A 64 -8.87 -1.54 -6.31
N ALA A 65 -9.71 -2.05 -5.40
CA ALA A 65 -11.09 -1.61 -5.25
C ALA A 65 -11.19 -0.17 -4.72
N ALA A 66 -10.38 0.17 -3.71
CA ALA A 66 -10.40 1.49 -3.09
C ALA A 66 -9.95 2.59 -4.07
N PHE A 67 -8.96 2.29 -4.92
CA PHE A 67 -8.42 3.18 -5.94
C PHE A 67 -8.93 2.91 -7.36
N ARG A 68 -10.13 2.32 -7.50
CA ARG A 68 -10.75 1.98 -8.80
C ARG A 68 -10.88 3.15 -9.79
N GLN A 69 -10.83 4.39 -9.31
CA GLN A 69 -10.91 5.61 -10.13
C GLN A 69 -9.54 6.19 -10.50
N ALA A 70 -8.47 5.72 -9.87
CA ALA A 70 -7.10 6.12 -10.16
C ALA A 70 -6.50 5.21 -11.23
N ARG A 71 -5.39 5.64 -11.85
CA ARG A 71 -4.61 4.76 -12.73
C ARG A 71 -3.96 3.66 -11.89
N GLN A 72 -3.99 2.43 -12.38
CA GLN A 72 -3.47 1.25 -11.67
C GLN A 72 -2.44 0.51 -12.52
N LEU A 73 -1.33 0.13 -11.90
CA LEU A 73 -0.34 -0.80 -12.43
C LEU A 73 -0.33 -2.03 -11.54
N ILE A 74 -0.90 -3.13 -12.02
CA ILE A 74 -0.95 -4.40 -11.30
C ILE A 74 0.20 -5.27 -11.78
N LEU A 75 1.07 -5.70 -10.87
CA LEU A 75 2.31 -6.43 -11.13
C LEU A 75 2.15 -7.90 -10.74
N PRO A 76 2.07 -8.83 -11.72
CA PRO A 76 1.93 -10.24 -11.43
C PRO A 76 3.18 -10.81 -10.75
N GLY A 77 3.00 -11.44 -9.60
CA GLY A 77 4.04 -12.23 -8.92
C GLY A 77 5.09 -11.45 -8.15
N GLU A 78 5.03 -10.11 -8.13
CA GLU A 78 5.89 -9.28 -7.29
C GLU A 78 5.49 -9.37 -5.81
N ASP A 79 6.45 -9.09 -4.92
CA ASP A 79 6.26 -9.04 -3.47
C ASP A 79 5.84 -7.64 -2.99
N HIS A 80 5.62 -7.49 -1.68
CA HIS A 80 5.28 -6.21 -1.06
C HIS A 80 6.35 -5.12 -1.30
N ARG A 81 7.62 -5.53 -1.46
CA ARG A 81 8.75 -4.62 -1.68
C ARG A 81 8.81 -4.14 -3.12
N ILE A 82 8.09 -4.78 -4.04
CA ILE A 82 8.24 -4.64 -5.48
C ILE A 82 9.72 -4.85 -5.83
N SER A 83 10.23 -6.07 -5.57
CA SER A 83 11.63 -6.42 -5.78
C SER A 83 12.17 -6.06 -7.18
N GLY A 84 11.33 -6.04 -8.23
CA GLY A 84 11.66 -5.55 -9.57
C GLY A 84 11.37 -4.07 -9.85
N PHE A 85 11.41 -3.19 -8.85
CA PHE A 85 11.00 -1.77 -8.95
C PHE A 85 11.64 -1.01 -10.11
N GLU A 86 12.92 -1.27 -10.42
CA GLU A 86 13.62 -0.63 -11.53
C GLU A 86 12.93 -0.83 -12.89
N ARG A 87 12.23 -1.96 -13.07
CA ARG A 87 11.52 -2.29 -14.31
C ARG A 87 10.29 -1.42 -14.53
N ILE A 88 9.73 -0.83 -13.47
CA ILE A 88 8.52 -0.01 -13.54
C ILE A 88 8.81 1.50 -13.48
N VAL A 89 10.04 1.91 -13.16
CA VAL A 89 10.45 3.33 -13.11
C VAL A 89 10.07 4.09 -14.40
N PRO A 90 10.28 3.57 -15.62
CA PRO A 90 9.87 4.29 -16.82
C PRO A 90 8.37 4.61 -16.87
N ARG A 91 7.51 3.69 -16.38
CA ARG A 91 6.05 3.90 -16.33
C ARG A 91 5.65 4.92 -15.27
N ILE A 92 6.37 4.94 -14.14
CA ILE A 92 6.15 5.95 -13.08
C ILE A 92 6.54 7.33 -13.60
N LEU A 93 7.71 7.44 -14.24
CA LEU A 93 8.19 8.71 -14.81
C LEU A 93 7.25 9.21 -15.89
N ASP A 94 6.79 8.31 -16.76
CA ASP A 94 5.81 8.65 -17.77
C ASP A 94 4.53 9.23 -17.14
N PHE A 95 3.93 8.56 -16.15
CA PHE A 95 2.76 9.10 -15.44
C PHE A 95 3.02 10.49 -14.82
N CYS A 96 4.21 10.72 -14.29
CA CYS A 96 4.58 12.00 -13.65
C CYS A 96 4.83 13.13 -14.64
N LEU A 97 5.28 12.81 -15.86
CA LEU A 97 5.77 13.78 -16.85
C LEU A 97 4.79 13.99 -18.01
N ASN A 98 3.98 12.97 -18.32
CA ASN A 98 3.10 12.93 -19.48
C ASN A 98 1.67 12.58 -19.02
N GLU A 99 0.74 13.52 -19.16
CA GLU A 99 -0.65 13.31 -18.72
C GLU A 99 -1.47 12.38 -19.64
N GLU A 100 -0.94 11.94 -20.80
CA GLU A 100 -1.71 11.25 -21.85
C GLU A 100 -1.60 9.71 -21.86
N GLU A 101 -2.78 9.07 -21.89
CA GLU A 101 -3.15 7.66 -22.14
C GLU A 101 -2.06 6.58 -22.18
N PHE A 102 -1.98 5.76 -21.12
CA PHE A 102 -1.34 4.45 -21.19
C PHE A 102 -2.36 3.31 -21.03
N GLY A 103 -2.43 2.53 -22.10
CA GLY A 103 -3.19 1.29 -22.19
C GLY A 103 -2.60 0.17 -21.34
N VAL A 104 -3.53 -0.71 -20.95
CA VAL A 104 -3.35 -1.95 -20.20
C VAL A 104 -2.28 -2.84 -20.85
N PHE A 105 -1.35 -3.37 -20.04
CA PHE A 105 -0.50 -4.52 -20.40
C PHE A 105 -0.78 -5.65 -19.42
#